data_AF-A0A261Q1Z8-F1
#
_entry.id   AF-A0A261Q1Z8-F1
#
_cell.length_a   1.000
_cell.length_b   1.000
_cell.length_c   1.000
_cell.angle_alpha   90.00
_cell.angle_beta   90.00
_cell.angle_gamma   90.00
#
_symmetry.space_group_name_H-M   'P 1'
#
loop_
_entity.id
_entity.type
_entity.pdbx_description
1 polymer ?
#
loop_
_entity_poly.entity_id
_entity_poly.type
_entity_poly.pdbx_seq_one_letter_code
_entity_poly.pdbx_strand_id
1 'polypeptide(L)'
;MKKQAMYWLGMGLLSCSLLINCTAKDKHKAAEDAQEAQDKVERATDRAADKTKKAFDDVATDVKDAGQETKEDWQRERSELSVKVEDQKLALQKEIDRVDGKIKVAKDKEKIRWQERKAKLEVKRDELDASLKKIQNNAKEDWKEFKRDLNRKVDEAQKSLQD
;
A
#
# COMPACT_ATOMS: atom_id res chain seq x y z
N MET A 1 35.50 25.21 38.84
CA MET A 1 35.04 24.63 37.56
C MET A 1 34.11 25.62 36.87
N LYS A 2 34.26 25.73 35.55
CA LYS A 2 33.76 26.79 34.64
C LYS A 2 32.22 26.75 34.54
N LYS A 3 31.51 27.85 34.83
CA LYS A 3 30.96 28.89 33.93
C LYS A 3 29.87 28.43 32.93
N GLN A 4 28.64 28.87 33.22
CA GLN A 4 27.67 29.59 32.35
C GLN A 4 27.99 29.69 30.84
N ALA A 5 26.99 29.34 30.00
CA ALA A 5 26.72 29.73 28.60
C ALA A 5 25.95 28.57 27.91
N MET A 6 25.01 28.71 26.98
CA MET A 6 24.49 29.84 26.24
C MET A 6 23.20 29.36 25.55
N TYR A 7 22.26 30.28 25.39
CA TYR A 7 21.25 30.35 24.33
C TYR A 7 21.59 29.60 23.02
N TRP A 8 20.58 28.93 22.43
CA TRP A 8 20.13 29.31 21.08
C TRP A 8 18.69 28.86 20.82
N LEU A 9 17.82 29.86 20.79
CA LEU A 9 16.55 29.86 20.06
C LEU A 9 16.91 30.12 18.59
N GLY A 10 16.51 29.23 17.69
CA GLY A 10 16.58 29.43 16.24
C GLY A 10 15.60 28.45 15.59
N MET A 11 14.34 28.82 15.38
CA MET A 11 13.90 29.61 14.22
C MET A 11 14.51 29.11 12.90
N GLY A 12 14.19 27.87 12.55
CA GLY A 12 14.27 27.36 11.17
C GLY A 12 13.01 27.72 10.40
N LEU A 13 12.76 29.02 10.23
CA LEU A 13 11.90 29.56 9.19
C LEU A 13 12.50 29.10 7.85
N LEU A 14 12.01 27.99 7.28
CA LEU A 14 12.27 27.71 5.87
C LEU A 14 11.37 28.64 5.05
N SER A 15 11.83 29.89 5.02
CA SER A 15 11.46 30.91 4.07
C SER A 15 11.62 30.37 2.66
N CYS A 16 10.52 29.90 2.08
CA CYS A 16 10.29 29.99 0.64
C CYS A 16 9.36 31.18 0.37
N SER A 17 9.81 32.37 0.75
CA SER A 17 9.37 33.60 0.10
C SER A 17 10.37 33.94 -1.01
N LEU A 18 10.15 33.36 -2.19
CA LEU A 18 10.45 34.04 -3.44
C LEU A 18 9.15 34.15 -4.24
N LEU A 19 8.92 35.39 -4.65
CA LEU A 19 7.66 35.97 -5.05
C LEU A 19 7.34 35.73 -6.54
N ILE A 20 6.03 35.64 -6.80
CA ILE A 20 5.30 36.11 -7.99
C ILE A 20 5.63 35.38 -9.30
N ASN A 21 4.81 34.40 -9.69
CA ASN A 21 3.65 34.60 -10.56
C ASN A 21 3.07 33.23 -10.98
N CYS A 22 2.08 32.70 -10.25
CA CYS A 22 1.05 31.77 -10.73
C CYS A 22 0.12 31.37 -9.58
N THR A 23 -1.16 31.24 -9.90
CA THR A 23 -2.35 31.24 -9.05
C THR A 23 -2.31 30.31 -7.83
N ALA A 24 -2.45 30.91 -6.63
CA ALA A 24 -2.50 30.24 -5.33
C ALA A 24 -3.78 29.40 -5.07
N LYS A 25 -4.73 29.35 -6.01
CA LYS A 25 -5.98 28.56 -5.87
C LYS A 25 -5.79 27.08 -6.15
N ASP A 26 -4.79 26.69 -6.94
CA ASP A 26 -4.63 25.30 -7.40
C ASP A 26 -3.85 24.42 -6.42
N LYS A 27 -2.96 25.01 -5.60
CA LYS A 27 -2.16 24.26 -4.60
C LYS A 27 -2.95 23.84 -3.36
N HIS A 28 -3.95 24.62 -2.95
CA HIS A 28 -4.81 24.24 -1.83
C HIS A 28 -5.75 23.08 -2.19
N LYS A 29 -6.34 23.10 -3.40
CA LYS A 29 -7.15 21.99 -3.91
C LYS A 29 -6.35 20.71 -4.08
N ALA A 30 -5.15 20.77 -4.67
CA ALA A 30 -4.33 19.59 -4.84
C ALA A 30 -3.89 18.95 -3.51
N ALA A 31 -3.67 19.77 -2.47
CA ALA A 31 -3.36 19.28 -1.12
C ALA A 31 -4.60 18.72 -0.42
N GLU A 32 -5.76 19.39 -0.51
CA GLU A 32 -7.03 18.88 0.03
C GLU A 32 -7.49 17.60 -0.68
N ASP A 33 -7.42 17.54 -2.01
CA ASP A 33 -7.78 16.35 -2.79
C ASP A 33 -6.85 15.17 -2.47
N ALA A 34 -5.55 15.44 -2.25
CA ALA A 34 -4.59 14.42 -1.83
C ALA A 34 -4.87 13.92 -0.39
N GLN A 35 -5.29 14.82 0.50
CA GLN A 35 -5.63 14.48 1.89
C GLN A 35 -6.97 13.74 1.98
N GLU A 36 -7.98 14.16 1.22
CA GLU A 36 -9.26 13.47 1.13
C GLU A 36 -9.12 12.09 0.45
N ALA A 37 -8.25 11.96 -0.55
CA ALA A 37 -7.89 10.68 -1.13
C ALA A 37 -7.18 9.78 -0.10
N GLN A 38 -6.25 10.31 0.69
CA GLN A 38 -5.60 9.56 1.77
C GLN A 38 -6.61 9.08 2.84
N ASP A 39 -7.50 9.96 3.31
CA ASP A 39 -8.51 9.65 4.32
C ASP A 39 -9.55 8.61 3.85
N LYS A 40 -9.95 8.67 2.57
CA LYS A 40 -10.86 7.68 1.98
C LYS A 40 -10.17 6.32 1.86
N VAL A 41 -8.87 6.31 1.57
CA VAL A 41 -8.07 5.10 1.44
C VAL A 41 -7.79 4.48 2.81
N GLU A 42 -7.45 5.26 3.83
CA GLU A 42 -7.24 4.76 5.21
C GLU A 42 -8.53 4.11 5.75
N ARG A 43 -9.68 4.77 5.58
CA ARG A 43 -10.98 4.19 5.93
C ARG A 43 -11.34 2.95 5.11
N ALA A 44 -10.88 2.85 3.86
CA ALA A 44 -11.04 1.65 3.06
C ALA A 44 -10.11 0.52 3.52
N THR A 45 -8.91 0.86 4.01
CA THR A 45 -7.90 -0.04 4.58
C THR A 45 -8.42 -0.69 5.85
N ASP A 46 -8.89 0.11 6.80
CA ASP A 46 -9.45 -0.40 8.06
C ASP A 46 -10.65 -1.31 7.81
N ARG A 47 -11.53 -0.92 6.88
CA ARG A 47 -12.69 -1.74 6.49
C ARG A 47 -12.29 -3.00 5.74
N ALA A 48 -11.24 -2.98 4.93
CA ALA A 48 -10.72 -4.15 4.23
C ALA A 48 -10.09 -5.13 5.22
N ALA A 49 -9.30 -4.63 6.19
CA ALA A 49 -8.75 -5.41 7.28
C ALA A 49 -9.86 -6.06 8.14
N ASP A 50 -10.91 -5.31 8.50
CA ASP A 50 -12.05 -5.82 9.25
C ASP A 50 -12.87 -6.86 8.47
N LYS A 51 -13.11 -6.63 7.17
CA LYS A 51 -13.80 -7.59 6.30
C LYS A 51 -12.99 -8.85 6.09
N THR A 52 -11.69 -8.71 5.95
CA THR A 52 -10.73 -9.80 5.81
C THR A 52 -10.74 -10.66 7.07
N LYS A 53 -10.66 -10.06 8.26
CA LYS A 53 -10.77 -10.76 9.54
C LYS A 53 -12.08 -11.56 9.66
N LYS A 54 -13.21 -10.96 9.30
CA LYS A 54 -14.52 -11.64 9.31
C LYS A 54 -14.65 -12.77 8.28
N ALA A 55 -14.07 -12.62 7.08
CA ALA A 55 -14.13 -13.64 6.04
C ALA A 55 -13.36 -14.93 6.40
N PHE A 56 -12.43 -14.88 7.36
CA PHE A 56 -11.66 -16.05 7.79
C PHE A 56 -12.33 -16.90 8.86
N ASP A 57 -13.34 -16.37 9.56
CA ASP A 57 -14.06 -17.12 10.60
C ASP A 57 -14.93 -18.25 10.00
N ASP A 58 -15.35 -18.12 8.73
CA ASP A 58 -16.23 -19.09 8.05
C ASP A 58 -15.49 -20.22 7.29
N VAL A 59 -14.18 -20.07 7.00
CA VAL A 59 -13.41 -21.09 6.26
C VAL A 59 -12.58 -21.93 7.23
N ALA A 60 -13.26 -22.87 7.87
CA ALA A 60 -12.64 -23.90 8.72
C ALA A 60 -13.20 -25.28 8.37
N THR A 61 -12.71 -25.87 7.29
CA THR A 61 -13.01 -27.28 6.95
C THR A 61 -11.71 -28.03 6.71
N ASP A 62 -11.52 -29.05 7.56
CA ASP A 62 -10.51 -30.11 7.51
C ASP A 62 -9.04 -29.72 7.61
N VAL A 63 -8.63 -29.31 8.82
CA VAL A 63 -7.22 -29.40 9.25
C VAL A 63 -7.02 -30.79 9.87
N LYS A 64 -6.51 -31.74 9.08
CA LYS A 64 -6.06 -33.04 9.60
C LYS A 64 -4.59 -32.95 9.97
N ASP A 65 -4.25 -33.39 11.19
CA ASP A 65 -2.96 -33.30 11.88
C ASP A 65 -1.73 -33.58 11.01
N ALA A 66 -1.20 -32.55 10.35
CA ALA A 66 0.14 -32.55 9.76
C ALA A 66 0.99 -31.52 10.52
N GLY A 67 1.68 -32.00 11.56
CA GLY A 67 2.86 -31.40 12.19
C GLY A 67 2.74 -29.97 12.76
N GLN A 68 2.64 -29.87 14.09
CA GLN A 68 2.94 -28.70 14.95
C GLN A 68 2.15 -27.38 14.78
N GLU A 69 1.51 -27.08 13.65
CA GLU A 69 0.67 -25.86 13.52
C GLU A 69 -0.77 -26.10 13.97
N THR A 70 -1.21 -25.35 14.98
CA THR A 70 -2.60 -25.37 15.47
C THR A 70 -3.55 -24.65 14.50
N LYS A 71 -4.86 -24.91 14.62
CA LYS A 71 -5.89 -24.16 13.86
C LYS A 71 -5.79 -22.64 14.11
N GLU A 72 -5.43 -22.24 15.33
CA GLU A 72 -5.26 -20.83 15.70
C GLU A 72 -4.05 -20.21 15.02
N ASP A 73 -2.91 -20.91 14.99
CA ASP A 73 -1.71 -20.43 14.30
C ASP A 73 -1.95 -20.30 12.79
N TRP A 74 -2.67 -21.27 12.20
CA TRP A 74 -3.10 -21.22 10.81
C TRP A 74 -4.00 -20.01 10.50
N GLN A 75 -5.01 -19.75 11.33
CA GLN A 75 -5.90 -18.60 11.17
C GLN A 75 -5.14 -17.27 11.34
N ARG A 76 -4.23 -17.20 12.33
CA ARG A 76 -3.39 -16.03 12.55
C ARG A 76 -2.51 -15.74 11.34
N GLU A 77 -1.82 -16.75 10.81
CA GLU A 77 -0.94 -16.57 9.66
C GLU A 77 -1.71 -16.13 8.40
N ARG A 78 -2.91 -16.68 8.15
CA ARG A 78 -3.79 -16.23 7.06
C ARG A 78 -4.19 -14.76 7.23
N SER A 79 -4.56 -14.37 8.44
CA SER A 79 -4.93 -12.98 8.74
C SER A 79 -3.76 -12.03 8.51
N GLU A 80 -2.57 -12.37 9.03
CA GLU A 80 -1.36 -11.54 8.89
C GLU A 80 -0.95 -11.38 7.42
N LEU A 81 -0.93 -12.47 6.64
CA LEU A 81 -0.62 -12.41 5.21
C LEU A 81 -1.64 -11.58 4.44
N SER A 82 -2.92 -11.66 4.81
CA SER A 82 -3.97 -10.91 4.13
C SER A 82 -3.88 -9.43 4.39
N VAL A 83 -3.58 -9.02 5.63
CA VAL A 83 -3.31 -7.62 5.97
C VAL A 83 -2.12 -7.11 5.16
N LYS A 84 -1.00 -7.84 5.14
CA LYS A 84 0.19 -7.47 4.36
C LYS A 84 -0.11 -7.29 2.86
N VAL A 85 -0.92 -8.18 2.30
CA VAL A 85 -1.32 -8.11 0.88
C VAL A 85 -2.23 -6.92 0.61
N GLU A 86 -3.22 -6.65 1.48
CA GLU A 86 -4.08 -5.47 1.34
C GLU A 86 -3.28 -4.18 1.44
N ASP A 87 -2.39 -4.04 2.44
CA ASP A 87 -1.52 -2.87 2.59
C ASP A 87 -0.70 -2.62 1.31
N GLN A 88 -0.15 -3.67 0.74
CA GLN A 88 0.62 -3.58 -0.50
C GLN A 88 -0.26 -3.21 -1.71
N LYS A 89 -1.48 -3.74 -1.81
CA LYS A 89 -2.46 -3.35 -2.85
C LYS A 89 -2.84 -1.90 -2.75
N LEU A 90 -3.04 -1.38 -1.54
CA LEU A 90 -3.39 0.01 -1.29
C LEU A 90 -2.23 0.94 -1.66
N ALA A 91 -0.99 0.55 -1.35
CA ALA A 91 0.18 1.29 -1.79
C ALA A 91 0.30 1.34 -3.32
N LEU A 92 0.05 0.22 -4.01
CA LEU A 92 -0.02 0.19 -5.47
C LEU A 92 -1.15 1.09 -6.01
N GLN A 93 -2.33 1.07 -5.40
CA GLN A 93 -3.44 1.92 -5.81
C GLN A 93 -3.11 3.41 -5.69
N LYS A 94 -2.50 3.82 -4.56
CA LYS A 94 -2.03 5.21 -4.37
C LYS A 94 -1.04 5.63 -5.46
N GLU A 95 -0.13 4.73 -5.83
CA GLU A 95 0.84 5.01 -6.89
C GLU A 95 0.19 5.06 -8.28
N ILE A 96 -0.79 4.19 -8.56
CA ILE A 96 -1.62 4.24 -9.78
C ILE A 96 -2.33 5.59 -9.89
N ASP A 97 -2.95 6.06 -8.81
CA ASP A 97 -3.67 7.33 -8.78
C ASP A 97 -2.71 8.51 -9.01
N ARG A 98 -1.51 8.46 -8.43
CA ARG A 98 -0.44 9.43 -8.68
C ARG A 98 0.00 9.43 -10.14
N VAL A 99 0.22 8.25 -10.73
CA VAL A 99 0.61 8.11 -12.14
C VAL A 99 -0.51 8.59 -13.06
N ASP A 100 -1.77 8.32 -12.73
CA ASP A 100 -2.93 8.83 -13.47
C ASP A 100 -2.98 10.37 -13.49
N GLY A 101 -2.66 11.00 -12.36
CA GLY A 101 -2.45 12.45 -12.28
C GLY A 101 -1.37 12.94 -13.24
N LYS A 102 -0.23 12.25 -13.34
CA LYS A 102 0.85 12.59 -14.27
C LYS A 102 0.44 12.41 -15.74
N ILE A 103 -0.31 11.35 -16.07
CA ILE A 103 -0.83 11.10 -17.42
C ILE A 103 -1.70 12.26 -17.90
N LYS A 104 -2.51 12.85 -17.01
CA LYS A 104 -3.42 13.96 -17.34
C LYS A 104 -2.69 15.23 -17.77
N VAL A 105 -1.49 15.47 -17.26
CA VAL A 105 -0.71 16.71 -17.51
C VAL A 105 0.48 16.50 -18.45
N ALA A 106 0.88 15.25 -18.71
CA ALA A 106 2.04 14.93 -19.54
C ALA A 106 1.79 15.16 -21.04
N LYS A 107 2.87 15.53 -21.75
CA LYS A 107 2.91 15.60 -23.23
C LYS A 107 3.08 14.20 -23.84
N ASP A 108 2.74 14.03 -25.11
CA ASP A 108 2.58 12.74 -25.78
C ASP A 108 3.66 11.68 -25.49
N LYS A 109 4.95 12.00 -25.68
CA LYS A 109 6.05 11.04 -25.44
C LYS A 109 6.17 10.60 -23.97
N GLU A 110 5.91 11.53 -23.05
CA GLU A 110 5.97 11.24 -21.62
C GLU A 110 4.70 10.54 -21.13
N LYS A 111 3.55 10.88 -21.72
CA LYS A 111 2.25 10.24 -21.47
C LYS A 111 2.30 8.74 -21.75
N ILE A 112 2.93 8.33 -22.86
CA ILE A 112 3.12 6.90 -23.19
C ILE A 112 3.88 6.17 -22.09
N ARG A 113 5.00 6.73 -21.60
CA ARG A 113 5.77 6.12 -20.50
C ARG A 113 4.95 5.99 -19.22
N TRP A 114 4.15 7.01 -18.88
CA TRP A 114 3.30 6.95 -17.70
C TRP A 114 2.16 5.94 -17.85
N GLN A 115 1.58 5.78 -19.05
CA GLN A 115 0.59 4.75 -19.33
C GLN A 115 1.18 3.33 -19.20
N GLU A 116 2.38 3.09 -19.71
CA GLU A 116 3.09 1.82 -19.53
C GLU A 116 3.37 1.54 -18.04
N ARG A 117 3.77 2.57 -17.29
CA ARG A 117 3.99 2.45 -15.85
C ARG A 117 2.70 2.10 -15.10
N LYS A 118 1.60 2.77 -15.43
CA LYS A 118 0.27 2.50 -14.85
C LYS A 118 -0.15 1.05 -15.09
N ALA A 119 -0.05 0.58 -16.34
CA ALA A 119 -0.43 -0.79 -16.70
C ALA A 119 0.37 -1.84 -15.90
N LYS A 120 1.69 -1.62 -15.71
CA LYS A 120 2.52 -2.51 -14.89
C LYS A 120 2.08 -2.56 -13.42
N LEU A 121 1.71 -1.42 -12.85
CA LEU A 121 1.23 -1.32 -11.47
C LEU A 121 -0.14 -2.01 -11.31
N GLU A 122 -1.05 -1.82 -12.27
CA GLU A 122 -2.37 -2.44 -12.28
C GLU A 122 -2.27 -3.96 -12.29
N VAL A 123 -1.41 -4.53 -13.15
CA VAL A 123 -1.15 -5.98 -13.19
C VAL A 123 -0.70 -6.50 -11.83
N LYS A 124 0.27 -5.84 -11.18
CA LYS A 124 0.76 -6.28 -9.85
C LYS A 124 -0.31 -6.20 -8.77
N ARG A 125 -1.15 -5.16 -8.82
CA ARG A 125 -2.28 -5.01 -7.89
C ARG A 125 -3.30 -6.13 -8.09
N ASP A 126 -3.58 -6.51 -9.33
CA ASP A 126 -4.50 -7.59 -9.66
C ASP A 126 -3.96 -8.97 -9.28
N GLU A 127 -2.65 -9.21 -9.44
CA GLU A 127 -1.98 -10.42 -8.96
C GLU A 127 -2.06 -10.59 -7.43
N LEU A 128 -1.91 -9.48 -6.70
CA LEU A 128 -2.10 -9.46 -5.25
C LEU A 128 -3.57 -9.66 -4.86
N ASP A 129 -4.53 -9.09 -5.60
CA ASP A 129 -5.96 -9.33 -5.38
C ASP A 129 -6.33 -10.81 -5.58
N ALA A 130 -5.82 -11.43 -6.64
CA ALA A 130 -5.99 -12.86 -6.88
C ALA A 130 -5.36 -13.70 -5.78
N SER A 131 -4.20 -13.28 -5.26
CA SER A 131 -3.52 -13.98 -4.16
C SER A 131 -4.29 -13.86 -2.85
N LEU A 132 -4.88 -12.70 -2.54
CA LEU A 132 -5.74 -12.50 -1.38
C LEU A 132 -6.96 -13.43 -1.40
N LYS A 133 -7.62 -13.56 -2.57
CA LYS A 133 -8.72 -14.53 -2.77
C LYS A 133 -8.26 -15.97 -2.56
N LYS A 134 -7.02 -16.30 -2.96
CA LYS A 134 -6.44 -17.63 -2.68
C LYS A 134 -6.17 -17.83 -1.20
N ILE A 135 -5.73 -16.83 -0.43
CA ILE A 135 -5.60 -16.95 1.03
C ILE A 135 -6.93 -17.38 1.66
N GLN A 136 -8.06 -16.90 1.13
CA GLN A 136 -9.41 -17.25 1.60
C GLN A 136 -9.82 -18.69 1.27
N ASN A 137 -9.29 -19.28 0.21
CA ASN A 137 -9.76 -20.57 -0.30
C ASN A 137 -8.77 -21.73 -0.15
N ASN A 138 -7.49 -21.48 0.16
CA ASN A 138 -6.47 -22.52 0.07
C ASN A 138 -6.48 -23.49 1.27
N ALA A 139 -6.36 -24.77 0.97
CA ALA A 139 -6.13 -25.83 1.94
C ALA A 139 -4.65 -25.85 2.40
N LYS A 140 -4.38 -26.53 3.52
CA LYS A 140 -3.03 -26.62 4.11
C LYS A 140 -2.00 -27.27 3.18
N GLU A 141 -2.43 -28.17 2.28
CA GLU A 141 -1.53 -29.04 1.52
C GLU A 141 -0.54 -28.32 0.58
N ASP A 142 -0.80 -27.09 0.14
CA ASP A 142 0.14 -26.30 -0.69
C ASP A 142 0.55 -24.97 -0.03
N TRP A 143 0.29 -24.82 1.26
CA TRP A 143 0.43 -23.53 1.94
C TRP A 143 1.85 -22.96 1.90
N LYS A 144 2.85 -23.82 2.09
CA LYS A 144 4.25 -23.39 2.10
C LYS A 144 4.68 -22.84 0.74
N GLU A 145 4.26 -23.49 -0.34
CA GLU A 145 4.54 -23.02 -1.70
C GLU A 145 3.78 -21.73 -2.01
N PHE A 146 2.51 -21.68 -1.62
CA PHE A 146 1.69 -20.48 -1.73
C PHE A 146 2.35 -19.27 -1.02
N LYS A 147 2.81 -19.44 0.23
CA LYS A 147 3.50 -18.38 0.99
C LYS A 147 4.76 -17.90 0.27
N ARG A 148 5.54 -18.81 -0.30
CA ARG A 148 6.75 -18.47 -1.06
C ARG A 148 6.41 -17.64 -2.28
N ASP A 149 5.42 -18.06 -3.07
CA ASP A 149 4.98 -17.32 -4.26
C ASP A 149 4.40 -15.94 -3.89
N LEU A 150 3.59 -15.89 -2.85
CA LEU A 150 2.99 -14.65 -2.35
C LEU A 150 4.06 -13.65 -1.90
N ASN A 151 5.04 -14.08 -1.11
CA ASN A 151 6.12 -13.20 -0.66
C ASN A 151 6.91 -12.65 -1.85
N ARG A 152 7.22 -13.47 -2.86
CA ARG A 152 7.86 -12.99 -4.09
C ARG A 152 7.02 -11.90 -4.78
N LYS A 153 5.71 -12.10 -4.93
CA LYS A 153 4.82 -11.10 -5.54
C LYS A 153 4.76 -9.80 -4.74
N VAL A 154 4.72 -9.89 -3.41
CA VAL A 154 4.76 -8.70 -2.54
C VAL A 154 6.09 -7.97 -2.69
N ASP A 155 7.22 -8.68 -2.74
CA ASP A 155 8.54 -8.07 -2.96
C ASP A 155 8.63 -7.40 -4.34
N GLU A 156 8.09 -8.05 -5.38
CA GLU A 156 8.04 -7.47 -6.72
C GLU A 156 7.13 -6.24 -6.79
N ALA A 157 6.00 -6.25 -6.08
CA ALA A 157 5.12 -5.09 -5.92
C ALA A 157 5.85 -3.94 -5.23
N GLN A 158 6.56 -4.23 -4.14
CA GLN A 158 7.33 -3.24 -3.39
C GLN A 158 8.45 -2.63 -4.23
N LYS A 159 9.21 -3.44 -4.97
CA LYS A 159 10.23 -2.94 -5.91
C LYS A 159 9.61 -2.01 -6.96
N SER A 160 8.46 -2.39 -7.50
CA SER A 160 7.71 -1.51 -8.41
C SER A 160 7.03 -0.33 -7.75
N LEU A 161 7.16 -0.08 -6.45
CA LEU A 161 6.84 1.24 -5.88
C LEU A 161 8.07 2.14 -5.78
N GLN A 162 9.27 1.57 -5.83
CA GLN A 162 10.55 2.27 -5.72
C GLN A 162 11.11 2.73 -7.08
N ASP A 163 10.66 2.12 -8.18
CA ASP A 163 10.95 2.53 -9.57
C ASP A 163 10.33 3.89 -9.96
#